data_AF-A0A965EZ12-F1
#
_entry.id   AF-A0A965EZ12-F1
#
_cell.length_a   1.000
_cell.length_b   1.000
_cell.length_c   1.000
_cell.angle_alpha   90.00
_cell.angle_beta   90.00
_cell.angle_gamma   90.00
#
_symmetry.space_group_name_H-M   'P 1'
#
loop_
_entity.id
_entity.type
_entity.pdbx_description
1 polymer ?
#
loop_
_entity_poly.entity_id
_entity_poly.type
_entity_poly.pdbx_seq_one_letter_code
_entity_poly.pdbx_strand_id
1 'polypeptide(L)' 'TADWVKPGAVVVDVGIHRDPPAAGSTKSRITGDVDFEAVRHIASAITPVPGGVGPMTVAMVVLSTVIAAERQSAAVRV' A
#
# COMPACT_ATOMS: atom_id res chain seq x y z
N THR A 1 -11.66 -12.05 -4.92
CA THR A 1 -11.47 -12.61 -6.28
C THR A 1 -12.09 -11.67 -7.32
N ALA A 2 -11.79 -11.86 -8.60
CA ALA A 2 -12.13 -10.94 -9.70
C ALA A 2 -13.62 -10.58 -9.82
N ASP A 3 -14.49 -11.52 -9.49
CA ASP A 3 -15.96 -11.41 -9.51
C ASP A 3 -16.52 -10.35 -8.55
N TRP A 4 -15.75 -9.96 -7.52
CA TRP A 4 -16.20 -8.97 -6.54
C TRP A 4 -15.85 -7.53 -6.94
N VAL A 5 -15.04 -7.35 -7.99
CA VAL A 5 -14.51 -6.05 -8.37
C VAL A 5 -15.34 -5.47 -9.51
N LYS A 6 -15.87 -4.27 -9.31
CA LYS A 6 -16.57 -3.53 -10.36
C LYS A 6 -15.61 -3.22 -11.52
N PRO A 7 -16.00 -3.43 -12.80
CA PRO A 7 -15.19 -3.02 -13.94
C PRO A 7 -14.80 -1.53 -13.87
N GLY A 8 -13.51 -1.26 -14.05
CA GLY A 8 -12.93 0.08 -13.98
C GLY A 8 -12.69 0.63 -12.56
N ALA A 9 -12.92 -0.16 -11.50
CA ALA A 9 -12.64 0.29 -10.13
C ALA A 9 -11.14 0.60 -9.90
N VAL A 10 -10.86 1.51 -8.98
CA VAL A 10 -9.52 1.68 -8.41
C VAL A 10 -9.44 0.81 -7.16
N VAL A 11 -8.46 -0.09 -7.10
CA VAL A 11 -8.27 -1.02 -6.01
C VAL A 11 -7.01 -0.65 -5.22
N VAL A 12 -7.17 -0.40 -3.92
CA VAL A 12 -6.06 -0.12 -3.01
C VAL A 12 -5.94 -1.30 -2.05
N ASP A 13 -4.89 -2.10 -2.25
CA ASP A 13 -4.55 -3.26 -1.43
C ASP A 13 -3.61 -2.84 -0.30
N VAL A 14 -4.15 -2.81 0.91
CA VAL A 14 -3.44 -2.44 2.16
C VAL A 14 -2.95 -3.70 2.89
N GLY A 15 -3.35 -4.88 2.42
CA GLY A 15 -3.05 -6.16 3.03
C GLY A 15 -1.55 -6.44 3.07
N ILE A 16 -1.08 -6.99 4.19
CA ILE A 16 0.29 -7.47 4.35
C ILE A 16 0.24 -8.81 5.04
N HIS A 17 0.37 -9.86 4.24
CA HIS A 17 0.52 -11.23 4.68
C HIS A 17 1.97 -11.68 4.45
N ARG A 18 2.53 -12.43 5.40
CA ARG A 18 3.87 -13.00 5.29
C ARG A 18 3.75 -14.51 5.17
N ASP A 19 4.04 -15.00 3.99
CA ASP A 19 4.10 -16.42 3.74
C ASP A 19 5.49 -16.97 4.10
N PRO A 20 5.56 -18.24 4.49
CA PRO A 20 6.84 -18.92 4.66
C PRO A 20 7.65 -18.88 3.34
N PRO A 21 8.98 -18.96 3.42
CA PRO A 21 9.82 -19.02 2.22
C PRO A 21 9.41 -20.20 1.32
N ALA A 22 9.43 -19.97 0.01
CA ALA A 22 9.30 -21.06 -0.94
C ALA A 22 10.47 -22.05 -0.80
N ALA A 23 10.26 -23.31 -1.18
CA ALA A 23 11.32 -24.32 -1.15
C ALA A 23 12.55 -23.84 -1.94
N GLY A 24 13.71 -23.79 -1.28
CA GLY A 24 14.96 -23.27 -1.85
C GLY A 24 15.19 -21.76 -1.75
N SER A 25 14.27 -21.01 -1.14
CA SER A 25 14.43 -19.58 -0.83
C SER A 25 14.59 -19.36 0.67
N THR A 26 15.43 -18.40 1.06
CA THR A 26 15.50 -17.89 2.44
C THR A 26 14.58 -16.68 2.67
N LYS A 27 14.05 -16.09 1.59
CA LYS A 27 13.20 -14.90 1.66
C LYS A 27 11.74 -15.31 1.79
N SER A 28 11.07 -14.76 2.80
CA SER A 28 9.60 -14.82 2.92
C SER A 28 8.94 -14.04 1.79
N ARG A 29 7.78 -14.52 1.35
CA ARG A 29 6.96 -13.84 0.35
C ARG A 29 5.98 -12.92 1.07
N ILE A 30 5.79 -11.73 0.53
CA ILE A 30 4.79 -10.78 1.01
C ILE A 30 3.65 -10.74 -0.01
N THR A 31 2.43 -10.91 0.46
CA THR A 31 1.20 -10.92 -0.36
C THR A 31 0.16 -9.98 0.25
N GLY A 32 -0.77 -9.51 -0.59
CA GLY A 32 -1.83 -8.59 -0.20
C GLY A 32 -3.14 -9.29 0.12
N ASP A 33 -4.22 -8.51 0.25
CA ASP A 33 -5.59 -9.00 0.42
C ASP A 33 -6.23 -9.39 -0.90
N VAL A 34 -5.67 -8.91 -2.02
CA VAL A 34 -6.28 -9.01 -3.35
C VAL A 34 -5.52 -10.03 -4.21
N ASP A 35 -6.28 -10.84 -4.94
CA ASP A 35 -5.75 -11.64 -6.06
C ASP A 35 -5.38 -10.71 -7.22
N PHE A 36 -4.14 -10.20 -7.18
CA PHE A 36 -3.64 -9.16 -8.08
C PHE A 36 -3.76 -9.57 -9.56
N GLU A 37 -3.43 -10.81 -9.91
CA GLU A 37 -3.38 -11.24 -11.31
C GLU A 37 -4.78 -11.38 -11.91
N ALA A 38 -5.76 -11.82 -11.12
CA ALA A 38 -7.14 -11.86 -11.57
C ALA A 38 -7.76 -10.46 -11.66
N VAL A 39 -7.42 -9.55 -10.73
CA VAL A 39 -8.07 -8.23 -10.61
C VAL A 39 -7.47 -7.15 -11.52
N ARG A 40 -6.18 -7.22 -11.85
CA ARG A 40 -5.47 -6.20 -12.68
C ARG A 40 -6.10 -5.96 -14.05
N HIS A 41 -6.86 -6.92 -14.58
CA HIS A 41 -7.50 -6.81 -15.89
C HIS A 41 -8.90 -6.17 -15.83
N ILE A 42 -9.48 -6.09 -14.64
CA ILE A 42 -10.82 -5.53 -14.39
C ILE A 42 -10.71 -4.10 -13.84
N ALA A 43 -9.76 -3.89 -12.92
CA ALA A 43 -9.53 -2.60 -12.30
C ALA A 43 -8.91 -1.59 -13.29
N SER A 44 -9.22 -0.31 -13.13
CA SER A 44 -8.54 0.77 -13.87
C SER A 44 -7.15 1.07 -13.30
N ALA A 45 -6.97 0.84 -12.00
CA ALA A 45 -5.69 0.88 -11.30
C ALA A 45 -5.73 -0.05 -10.09
N ILE A 46 -4.61 -0.69 -9.77
CA ILE A 46 -4.46 -1.57 -8.62
C ILE A 46 -3.07 -1.41 -8.01
N THR A 47 -2.97 -1.34 -6.69
CA THR A 47 -1.67 -1.28 -5.99
C THR A 47 -1.07 -2.69 -5.85
N PRO A 48 0.21 -2.90 -6.20
CA PRO A 48 0.86 -4.19 -6.01
C PRO A 48 1.24 -4.41 -4.54
N VAL A 49 1.29 -5.67 -4.12
CA VAL A 49 1.91 -6.08 -2.86
C VAL A 49 2.96 -7.14 -3.16
N PRO A 50 4.26 -6.89 -2.87
CA PRO A 50 4.83 -5.69 -2.24
C PRO A 50 4.93 -4.49 -3.20
N GLY A 51 5.22 -3.30 -2.64
CA GLY A 51 5.61 -2.10 -3.41
C GLY A 51 4.52 -1.04 -3.61
N GLY A 52 3.28 -1.30 -3.21
CA GLY A 52 2.17 -0.35 -3.28
C GLY A 52 2.04 0.53 -2.04
N VAL A 53 1.14 0.18 -1.13
CA VAL A 53 0.74 1.03 0.00
C VAL A 53 1.86 1.20 1.05
N GLY A 54 2.67 0.16 1.28
CA GLY A 54 3.71 0.16 2.33
C GLY A 54 4.68 1.36 2.26
N PRO A 55 5.35 1.62 1.12
CA PRO A 55 6.21 2.80 0.96
C PRO A 55 5.50 4.14 1.19
N MET A 56 4.22 4.24 0.78
CA MET A 56 3.42 5.46 0.97
C MET A 56 3.11 5.73 2.44
N THR A 57 2.93 4.69 3.26
CA THR A 57 2.71 4.86 4.71
C THR A 57 3.88 5.59 5.38
N VAL A 58 5.12 5.23 5.04
CA VAL A 58 6.31 5.91 5.57
C VAL A 58 6.36 7.37 5.12
N ALA A 59 6.14 7.61 3.82
CA ALA A 59 6.11 8.97 3.28
C ALA A 59 5.03 9.83 3.97
N MET A 60 3.86 9.27 4.25
CA MET A 60 2.75 10.00 4.89
C MET A 60 3.03 10.36 6.35
N VAL A 61 3.75 9.50 7.09
CA VAL A 61 4.21 9.84 8.45
C VAL A 61 5.18 11.01 8.40
N VAL A 62 6.14 11.00 7.47
CA VAL A 62 7.10 12.11 7.31
C VAL A 62 6.37 13.40 6.93
N LEU A 63 5.46 13.35 5.95
CA LEU A 63 4.66 14.51 5.53
C LEU A 63 3.85 15.09 6.70
N SER A 64 3.16 14.23 7.45
CA SER A 64 2.37 14.65 8.60
C SER A 64 3.25 15.31 9.68
N THR A 65 4.46 14.80 9.87
CA THR A 65 5.45 15.36 10.81
C THR A 65 5.90 16.75 10.37
N VAL A 66 6.21 16.94 9.08
CA VAL A 66 6.59 18.25 8.52
C VAL A 66 5.45 19.26 8.68
N ILE A 67 4.22 18.88 8.31
CA ILE A 67 3.04 19.75 8.46
C ILE A 67 2.84 20.15 9.93
N ALA A 68 3.03 19.22 10.87
CA ALA A 68 2.92 19.53 12.31
C ALA A 68 4.00 20.53 12.76
N ALA A 69 5.25 20.35 12.33
CA ALA A 69 6.36 21.25 12.65
C ALA A 69 6.16 22.66 12.06
N GLU A 70 5.66 22.77 10.83
CA GLU A 70 5.33 24.05 10.19
C GLU A 70 4.23 24.78 10.95
N ARG A 71 3.16 24.06 11.33
CA ARG A 71 2.05 24.62 12.13
C ARG A 71 2.51 25.10 13.50
N GLN A 72 3.35 24.32 14.18
CA GLN A 72 3.91 24.72 15.47
C GLN A 72 4.80 25.96 15.33
N SER A 73 5.64 26.00 14.29
CA SER A 73 6.52 27.14 14.03
C SER A 73 5.75 28.41 13.68
N ALA A 74 4.64 28.30 12.93
CA ALA A 74 3.77 29.42 12.62
C ALA A 74 3.06 29.99 13.85
N ALA A 75 2.69 29.13 14.81
CA ALA A 75 2.05 29.55 16.06
C ALA A 75 3.02 30.19 17.08
N VAL A 76 4.33 29.95 16.94
CA VAL A 76 5.39 30.44 17.84
C VAL A 76 6.02 31.75 17.38
N ARG A 77 5.62 32.29 16.21
CA ARG A 77 6.06 33.62 15.76
C ARG A 77 5.42 34.70 16.65
N VAL A 78 6.18 35.15 17.65
CA VAL A 78 6.00 36.41 18.42
C VAL A 78 6.80 37.51 17.75
#